data_AF-A0A1I0XVT5-F1
#
_entry.id   AF-A0A1I0XVT5-F1
#
_cell.length_a   1.000
_cell.length_b   1.000
_cell.length_c   1.000
_cell.angle_alpha   90.00
_cell.angle_beta   90.00
_cell.angle_gamma   90.00
#
_symmetry.space_group_name_H-M   'P 1'
#
loop_
_entity.id
_entity.type
_entity.pdbx_description
1 polymer ?
#
loop_
_entity_poly.entity_id
_entity_poly.type
_entity_poly.pdbx_seq_one_letter_code
_entity_poly.pdbx_strand_id
1 'polypeptide(L)'
;MTVNPKLQQWLAEEGVKFSALDIFNQAFDKGRMMSRRYDADQVDAFLDQVVKDYEKLYKMLGDTQVEIEAFRESITNKAEMSVEHLHVRLRKIEHYLQSNR
;
A
#
# COMPACT_ATOMS: atom_id res chain seq x y z
N MET A 1 6.02 3.06 16.06
CA MET A 1 5.72 3.30 14.64
C MET A 1 4.21 3.29 14.47
N THR A 2 3.60 4.41 14.09
CA THR A 2 2.15 4.50 13.86
C THR A 2 1.86 4.21 12.39
N VAL A 3 1.22 3.08 12.11
CA VAL A 3 0.79 2.67 10.77
C VAL A 3 -0.35 3.60 10.32
N ASN A 4 -0.35 4.01 9.05
CA ASN A 4 -1.38 4.88 8.46
C ASN A 4 -2.80 4.29 8.71
N PRO A 5 -3.77 5.08 9.21
CA PRO A 5 -5.11 4.58 9.53
C PRO A 5 -5.85 3.98 8.32
N LYS A 6 -5.59 4.48 7.10
CA LYS A 6 -6.17 3.93 5.87
C LYS A 6 -5.61 2.53 5.56
N LEU A 7 -4.34 2.29 5.87
CA LEU A 7 -3.72 0.97 5.72
C LEU A 7 -4.29 -0.01 6.73
N GLN A 8 -4.51 0.42 7.98
CA GLN A 8 -5.13 -0.44 9.00
C GLN A 8 -6.53 -0.89 8.60
N GLN A 9 -7.32 0.02 8.01
CA GLN A 9 -8.64 -0.31 7.50
C GLN A 9 -8.58 -1.32 6.35
N TRP A 10 -7.72 -1.11 5.37
CA TRP A 10 -7.57 -2.04 4.24
C TRP A 10 -7.06 -3.43 4.69
N LEU A 11 -6.09 -3.46 5.60
CA LEU A 11 -5.58 -4.71 6.19
C LEU A 11 -6.68 -5.46 6.94
N ALA A 12 -7.57 -4.76 7.64
CA ALA A 12 -8.71 -5.37 8.32
C ALA A 12 -9.74 -5.95 7.33
N GLU A 13 -9.97 -5.28 6.19
CA GLU A 13 -10.85 -5.76 5.11
C GLU A 13 -10.28 -7.03 4.45
N GLU A 14 -8.96 -7.11 4.28
CA GLU A 14 -8.25 -8.29 3.79
C GLU A 14 -8.08 -9.40 4.86
N GLY A 15 -8.63 -9.19 6.06
CA GLY A 15 -8.63 -10.17 7.15
C GLY A 15 -7.31 -10.28 7.93
N VAL A 16 -6.39 -9.32 7.78
CA VAL A 16 -5.16 -9.23 8.57
C VAL A 16 -5.49 -8.67 9.95
N LYS A 17 -5.45 -9.54 10.97
CA LYS A 17 -5.90 -9.22 12.33
C LYS A 17 -4.81 -8.75 13.28
N PHE A 18 -3.54 -9.01 12.97
CA PHE A 18 -2.41 -8.70 13.84
C PHE A 18 -1.39 -7.85 13.10
N SER A 19 -0.89 -6.81 13.77
CA SER A 19 0.28 -6.08 13.32
C SER A 19 1.57 -6.79 13.76
N ALA A 20 2.70 -6.43 13.14
CA ALA A 20 4.02 -6.89 13.59
C ALA A 20 4.27 -6.63 15.09
N LEU A 21 3.77 -5.50 15.60
CA LEU A 21 3.89 -5.13 17.00
C LEU A 21 3.00 -5.99 17.91
N ASP A 22 1.80 -6.36 17.44
CA ASP A 22 0.91 -7.25 18.18
C ASP A 22 1.50 -8.65 18.29
N ILE A 23 2.11 -9.15 17.20
CA ILE A 23 2.80 -10.45 17.18
C ILE A 23 4.00 -10.43 18.13
N PHE A 24 4.79 -9.35 18.12
CA PHE A 24 5.96 -9.21 18.99
C PHE A 24 5.58 -9.15 20.48
N ASN A 25 4.48 -8.46 20.82
CA ASN A 25 4.02 -8.33 22.21
C ASN A 25 3.15 -9.51 22.68
N GLN A 26 2.90 -10.51 21.82
CA GLN A 26 2.02 -11.62 22.14
C GLN A 26 2.65 -12.52 23.21
N ALA A 27 2.10 -12.49 24.42
CA ALA A 27 2.48 -13.40 25.49
C ALA A 27 1.66 -14.69 25.44
N PHE A 28 2.34 -15.84 25.44
CA PHE A 28 1.69 -17.16 25.53
C PHE A 28 1.61 -17.63 26.99
N ASP A 29 0.46 -18.19 27.37
CA ASP A 29 0.30 -18.79 28.70
C ASP A 29 1.19 -20.05 28.81
N LYS A 30 1.99 -20.09 29.88
CA LYS A 30 2.89 -21.21 30.19
C LYS A 30 2.14 -22.46 30.63
N GLY A 31 0.83 -22.37 30.93
CA GLY A 31 -0.13 -23.45 31.21
C GLY A 31 0.30 -24.54 32.21
N ARG A 32 -0.55 -25.55 32.45
CA ARG A 32 -0.24 -26.67 33.38
C ARG A 32 0.73 -27.70 32.78
N MET A 33 1.69 -28.14 33.58
CA MET A 33 2.88 -28.96 33.29
C MET A 33 2.71 -30.27 32.48
N MET A 34 1.48 -30.75 32.19
CA MET A 34 1.23 -32.11 31.65
C MET A 34 0.69 -32.15 30.20
N SER A 35 1.18 -31.30 29.29
CA SER A 35 0.84 -31.43 27.86
C SER A 35 2.07 -31.18 26.99
N ARG A 36 2.12 -31.80 25.80
CA ARG A 36 3.14 -31.55 24.78
C ARG A 36 3.08 -30.06 24.42
N ARG A 37 4.05 -29.29 24.90
CA ARG A 37 4.17 -27.85 24.67
C ARG A 37 5.13 -27.61 23.52
N TYR A 38 4.94 -26.49 22.84
CA TYR A 38 5.98 -25.94 22.00
C TYR A 38 7.14 -25.45 22.87
N ASP A 39 8.35 -25.62 22.37
CA ASP A 39 9.55 -25.07 22.98
C ASP A 39 9.50 -23.54 22.84
N ALA A 40 9.64 -22.82 23.95
CA ALA A 40 9.53 -21.37 23.98
C ALA A 40 10.59 -20.72 23.09
N ASP A 41 11.82 -21.21 23.14
CA ASP A 41 12.93 -20.65 22.36
C ASP A 41 12.70 -20.84 20.85
N GLN A 42 12.07 -21.95 20.45
CA GLN A 42 11.73 -22.22 19.05
C GLN A 42 10.56 -21.35 18.56
N VAL A 43 9.57 -21.12 19.43
CA VAL A 43 8.44 -20.24 19.12
C VAL A 43 8.92 -18.80 18.98
N ASP A 44 9.75 -18.32 19.90
CA ASP A 44 10.29 -16.97 19.87
C ASP A 44 11.14 -16.74 18.60
N ALA A 45 12.04 -17.69 18.27
CA ALA A 45 12.82 -17.61 17.04
C ALA A 45 11.97 -17.61 15.76
N PHE A 46 10.84 -18.32 15.76
CA PHE A 46 9.89 -18.31 14.66
C PHE A 46 9.14 -16.97 14.57
N LEU A 47 8.67 -16.44 15.69
CA LEU A 47 7.95 -15.17 15.74
C LEU A 47 8.85 -14.00 15.34
N ASP A 48 10.14 -14.02 15.69
CA ASP A 48 11.12 -13.05 15.20
C ASP A 48 11.21 -13.05 13.66
N GLN A 49 11.15 -14.23 13.03
CA GLN A 49 11.14 -14.33 11.58
C GLN A 49 9.84 -13.81 10.98
N VAL A 50 8.70 -14.12 11.61
CA VAL A 50 7.39 -13.60 11.18
C VAL A 50 7.37 -12.06 11.28
N VAL A 51 7.90 -11.47 12.35
CA VAL A 51 7.98 -10.02 12.50
C VAL A 51 8.81 -9.40 11.37
N LYS A 52 9.98 -9.96 11.03
CA LYS A 52 10.81 -9.51 9.90
C LYS A 52 10.06 -9.59 8.57
N ASP A 53 9.31 -10.66 8.36
CA ASP A 53 8.52 -10.84 7.13
C ASP A 53 7.41 -9.79 7.04
N TYR A 54 6.72 -9.48 8.16
CA TYR A 54 5.73 -8.39 8.20
C TYR A 54 6.36 -7.03 7.91
N GLU A 55 7.54 -6.72 8.46
CA GLU A 55 8.26 -5.48 8.15
C GLU A 55 8.58 -5.38 6.66
N LYS A 56 9.06 -6.47 6.06
CA LYS A 56 9.33 -6.53 4.62
C LYS A 56 8.06 -6.32 3.79
N LEU A 57 6.94 -6.93 4.18
CA LEU A 57 5.65 -6.75 3.51
C LEU A 57 5.18 -5.30 3.58
N TYR A 58 5.27 -4.65 4.75
CA TYR A 58 4.92 -3.24 4.87
C TYR A 58 5.79 -2.34 4.00
N LYS A 59 7.09 -2.63 3.89
CA LYS A 59 7.99 -1.90 2.99
C LYS A 59 7.58 -2.06 1.53
N MET A 60 7.36 -3.29 1.08
CA MET A 60 6.93 -3.57 -0.30
C MET A 60 5.59 -2.89 -0.64
N LEU A 61 4.66 -2.88 0.33
CA LEU A 61 3.38 -2.19 0.17
C LEU A 61 3.56 -0.68 0.01
N GLY A 62 4.45 -0.08 0.80
CA GLY A 62 4.81 1.33 0.67
C GLY A 62 5.43 1.66 -0.68
N ASP A 63 6.42 0.88 -1.11
CA ASP A 63 7.09 1.06 -2.41
C ASP A 63 6.08 0.95 -3.57
N THR A 64 5.19 -0.05 -3.52
CA THR A 64 4.13 -0.24 -4.53
C THR A 64 3.15 0.94 -4.58
N GLN A 65 2.79 1.51 -3.43
CA GLN A 65 1.92 2.69 -3.38
C GLN A 65 2.57 3.92 -4.00
N VAL A 66 3.87 4.12 -3.75
CA VAL A 66 4.65 5.20 -4.38
C VAL A 66 4.67 5.03 -5.90
N GLU A 67 4.88 3.80 -6.40
CA GLU A 67 4.83 3.52 -7.85
C GLU A 67 3.45 3.82 -8.45
N ILE A 68 2.36 3.42 -7.79
CA ILE A 68 1.00 3.69 -8.24
C ILE A 68 0.74 5.20 -8.36
N GLU A 69 1.14 6.00 -7.37
CA GLU A 69 0.96 7.44 -7.42
C GLU A 69 1.79 8.09 -8.52
N ALA A 70 3.05 7.67 -8.71
CA ALA A 70 3.87 8.13 -9.83
C ALA A 70 3.23 7.80 -11.20
N PHE A 71 2.66 6.61 -11.36
CA PHE A 71 1.93 6.25 -12.58
C PHE A 71 0.66 7.09 -12.77
N ARG A 72 -0.10 7.36 -11.71
CA ARG A 72 -1.30 8.22 -11.76
C ARG A 72 -0.96 9.64 -12.19
N GLU A 73 0.12 10.22 -11.67
CA GLU A 73 0.62 11.53 -12.09
C GLU A 73 1.00 11.53 -13.58
N SER A 74 1.71 10.50 -14.04
CA SER A 74 2.10 10.38 -15.45
C SER A 74 0.90 10.31 -16.41
N ILE A 75 -0.17 9.60 -16.01
CA ILE A 75 -1.41 9.50 -16.79
C ILE A 75 -2.12 10.84 -16.85
N THR A 76 -2.21 11.54 -15.71
CA THR A 76 -2.86 12.86 -15.61
C THR A 76 -2.16 13.87 -16.49
N ASN A 77 -0.82 13.99 -16.37
CA ASN A 77 -0.02 14.90 -17.19
C ASN A 77 -0.19 14.62 -18.70
N LYS A 78 -0.21 13.35 -19.09
CA LYS A 78 -0.41 12.96 -20.49
C LYS A 78 -1.81 13.32 -21.00
N ALA A 79 -2.84 13.19 -20.16
CA ALA A 79 -4.20 13.59 -20.49
C ALA A 79 -4.31 15.11 -20.66
N GLU A 80 -3.70 15.89 -19.77
CA GLU A 80 -3.66 17.35 -19.86
C GLU A 80 -2.98 17.83 -21.16
N MET A 81 -1.82 17.26 -21.49
CA MET A 81 -1.15 17.56 -22.76
C MET A 81 -2.04 17.25 -23.97
N SER A 82 -2.76 16.13 -23.96
CA SER A 82 -3.67 15.78 -25.06
C SER A 82 -4.80 16.80 -25.21
N VAL A 83 -5.40 17.20 -24.09
CA VAL A 83 -6.48 18.20 -24.04
C VAL A 83 -5.99 19.56 -24.55
N GLU A 84 -4.79 19.98 -24.18
CA GLU A 84 -4.18 21.22 -24.68
C GLU A 84 -4.02 21.20 -26.21
N HIS A 85 -3.51 20.09 -26.78
CA HIS A 85 -3.40 19.94 -28.23
C HIS A 85 -4.77 20.04 -28.94
N LEU A 86 -5.82 19.46 -28.36
CA LEU A 86 -7.17 19.56 -28.89
C LEU A 86 -7.69 21.00 -28.86
N HIS A 87 -7.47 21.73 -27.77
CA HIS A 87 -7.85 23.15 -27.66
C HIS A 87 -7.14 24.03 -28.69
N VAL A 88 -5.86 23.77 -28.96
CA VAL A 88 -5.10 24.49 -30.00
C VAL A 88 -5.69 24.21 -31.39
N ARG A 89 -6.03 22.94 -31.68
CA ARG A 89 -6.66 22.59 -32.97
C ARG A 89 -8.04 23.22 -33.14
N LEU A 90 -8.87 23.20 -32.09
CA LEU A 90 -10.19 23.82 -32.10
C LEU A 90 -10.11 25.33 -32.40
N ARG A 91 -9.24 26.07 -31.69
CA ARG A 91 -9.02 27.51 -31.93
C ARG A 91 -8.65 27.82 -33.38
N LYS A 92 -7.79 26.99 -33.99
CA LYS A 92 -7.42 27.16 -35.40
C LYS A 92 -8.64 27.01 -36.31
N ILE A 93 -9.47 25.99 -36.09
CA ILE A 93 -10.68 25.74 -36.87
C ILE A 93 -11.67 26.89 -36.72
N GLU A 94 -11.89 27.38 -35.51
CA GLU A 94 -12.77 28.53 -35.25
C GLU A 94 -12.31 29.77 -36.02
N HIS A 95 -11.00 30.06 -36.02
CA HIS A 95 -10.44 31.17 -36.77
C HIS A 95 -10.66 31.01 -38.28
N TYR A 96 -10.46 29.82 -38.84
CA TYR A 96 -10.76 29.54 -40.26
C TYR A 96 -12.24 29.75 -40.59
N LEU A 97 -13.16 29.29 -39.73
CA LEU A 97 -14.60 29.45 -39.93
C LEU A 97 -15.05 30.92 -39.82
N GLN A 98 -14.43 31.70 -38.92
CA GLN A 98 -14.69 33.13 -38.79
C GLN A 98 -14.15 33.94 -39.96
N SER A 99 -13.03 33.52 -40.54
CA SER A 99 -12.37 34.24 -41.65
C SER A 99 -13.01 33.97 -43.02
N ASN A 100 -13.80 32.90 -43.15
CA ASN A 100 -14.49 32.50 -44.39
C ASN A 100 -16.01 32.81 -44.37
N ARG A 101 -16.47 33.65 -43.44
CA ARG A 101 -17.81 34.25 -43.43
C ARG A 101 -17.76 35.66 -43.99
#